data_AF-A0A7S2NAJ6-F1
#
_entry.id   AF-A0A7S2NAJ6-F1
#
_cell.length_a   1.000
_cell.length_b   1.000
_cell.length_c   1.000
_cell.angle_alpha   90.00
_cell.angle_beta   90.00
_cell.angle_gamma   90.00
#
_symmetry.space_group_name_H-M   'P 1'
#
loop_
_entity.id
_entity.type
_entity.pdbx_description
1 polymer ?
#
loop_
_entity_poly.entity_id
_entity_poly.type
_entity_poly.pdbx_seq_one_letter_code
_entity_poly.pdbx_strand_id
1 'polypeptide(L)'
;PGSKPTKSRCRIDDGTMRGITLQELRDFHQKMKLDFEQNSDGLEVKAGKPKRKYDEADMYAIDKLYMDPYRNAAKCSYVEIVTEKASRPEYHVIYGSALLFRDFMAALEWHAEARQLPDTTAYFIVPFALDPDDADRPE
;
A
#
# COMPACT_ATOMS: atom_id res chain seq x y z
N PRO A 1 35.37 13.64 12.27
CA PRO A 1 34.17 12.97 12.83
C PRO A 1 32.89 13.54 12.19
N GLY A 2 32.59 13.10 10.95
CA GLY A 2 31.38 13.51 10.25
C GLY A 2 30.25 12.53 10.58
N SER A 3 29.27 12.95 11.36
CA SER A 3 28.03 12.20 11.53
C SER A 3 27.36 12.05 10.17
N LYS A 4 27.24 10.80 9.69
CA LYS A 4 26.40 10.49 8.53
C LYS A 4 24.96 10.93 8.85
N PRO A 5 24.22 11.55 7.91
CA PRO A 5 22.82 11.84 8.13
C PRO A 5 22.09 10.51 8.35
N THR A 6 21.59 10.31 9.57
CA THR A 6 20.61 9.27 9.86
C THR A 6 19.38 9.60 9.02
N LYS A 7 19.15 8.85 7.93
CA LYS A 7 17.86 8.86 7.24
C LYS A 7 16.78 8.65 8.31
N SER A 8 15.91 9.64 8.52
CA SER A 8 14.81 9.52 9.47
C SER A 8 13.99 8.30 9.04
N ARG A 9 13.95 7.29 9.91
CA ARG A 9 13.54 5.91 9.63
C ARG A 9 12.01 5.78 9.53
N CYS A 10 11.36 6.71 8.83
CA CYS A 10 9.90 6.86 8.74
C CYS A 10 9.29 7.62 9.94
N ARG A 11 8.09 8.18 9.72
CA ARG A 11 7.61 9.40 10.42
C ARG A 11 6.39 9.15 11.32
N ILE A 12 5.80 7.96 11.30
CA ILE A 12 4.50 7.70 11.93
C ILE A 12 4.65 6.54 12.93
N ASP A 13 5.01 6.90 14.15
CA ASP A 13 5.26 5.95 15.25
C ASP A 13 3.98 5.21 15.68
N ASP A 14 2.87 5.94 15.74
CA ASP A 14 1.54 5.39 16.06
C ASP A 14 0.94 4.73 14.81
N GLY A 15 0.93 3.40 14.80
CA GLY A 15 0.37 2.61 13.69
C GLY A 15 -1.07 2.98 13.36
N THR A 16 -1.87 3.44 14.34
CA THR A 16 -3.26 3.85 14.10
C THR A 16 -3.39 5.13 13.27
N MET A 17 -2.29 5.87 13.11
CA MET A 17 -2.20 7.09 12.31
C MET A 17 -1.62 6.86 10.91
N ARG A 18 -1.42 5.60 10.51
CA ARG A 18 -0.95 5.22 9.18
C ARG A 18 -2.13 5.02 8.22
N GLY A 19 -2.94 6.06 8.08
CA GLY A 19 -3.99 6.11 7.07
C GLY A 19 -3.44 6.48 5.70
N ILE A 20 -3.85 5.77 4.67
CA ILE A 20 -3.61 6.15 3.27
C ILE A 20 -4.84 6.87 2.72
N THR A 21 -4.63 8.01 2.08
CA THR A 21 -5.73 8.79 1.48
C THR A 21 -6.27 8.13 0.22
N LEU A 22 -7.51 8.47 -0.15
CA LEU A 22 -8.11 8.04 -1.40
C LEU A 22 -7.27 8.47 -2.61
N GLN A 23 -6.71 9.69 -2.59
CA GLN A 23 -5.80 10.15 -3.65
C GLN A 23 -4.55 9.28 -3.75
N GLU A 24 -3.87 9.02 -2.63
CA GLU A 24 -2.65 8.20 -2.61
C GLU A 24 -2.92 6.76 -3.09
N LEU A 25 -4.10 6.21 -2.78
CA LEU A 25 -4.53 4.90 -3.30
C LEU A 25 -4.74 4.92 -4.82
N ARG A 26 -5.36 5.97 -5.36
CA ARG A 26 -5.53 6.15 -6.81
C ARG A 26 -4.19 6.30 -7.51
N ASP A 27 -3.28 7.08 -6.94
CA ASP A 27 -1.93 7.27 -7.50
C ASP A 27 -1.15 5.96 -7.50
N PHE A 28 -1.24 5.18 -6.41
CA PHE A 28 -0.69 3.83 -6.32
C PHE A 28 -1.27 2.92 -7.40
N HIS A 29 -2.59 2.91 -7.55
CA HIS A 29 -3.30 2.10 -8.53
C HIS A 29 -2.89 2.45 -9.96
N GLN A 30 -2.81 3.75 -10.31
CA GLN A 30 -2.40 4.20 -11.64
C GLN A 30 -0.95 3.82 -11.95
N LYS A 31 -0.03 4.04 -11.00
CA LYS A 31 1.37 3.63 -11.15
C LYS A 31 1.49 2.13 -11.41
N MET A 32 0.80 1.33 -10.60
CA MET A 32 0.80 -0.11 -10.72
C MET A 32 0.27 -0.55 -12.09
N LYS A 33 -0.86 0.03 -12.54
CA LYS A 33 -1.45 -0.26 -13.83
C LYS A 33 -0.48 0.03 -14.98
N LEU A 34 0.20 1.18 -14.95
CA LEU A 34 1.21 1.55 -15.95
C LEU A 34 2.37 0.54 -16.00
N ASP A 35 2.84 0.09 -14.85
CA ASP A 35 3.93 -0.89 -14.76
C ASP A 35 3.51 -2.25 -15.35
N PHE A 36 2.27 -2.69 -15.14
CA PHE A 36 1.74 -3.88 -15.81
C PHE A 36 1.56 -3.70 -17.33
N GLU A 37 1.12 -2.53 -17.78
CA GLU A 37 0.97 -2.23 -19.22
C GLU A 37 2.33 -2.26 -19.94
N GLN A 38 3.39 -1.80 -19.29
CA GLN A 38 4.77 -1.90 -19.79
C GLN A 38 5.31 -3.33 -19.80
N ASN A 39 4.68 -4.24 -19.07
CA ASN A 39 5.07 -5.65 -18.95
C ASN A 39 3.91 -6.56 -19.41
N SER A 40 3.61 -6.53 -20.71
CA SER A 40 2.43 -7.21 -21.29
C SER A 40 2.32 -8.72 -21.03
N ASP A 41 3.45 -9.40 -20.79
CA ASP A 41 3.48 -10.81 -20.37
C ASP A 41 3.09 -11.03 -18.89
N GLY A 42 2.88 -9.95 -18.15
CA GLY A 42 2.65 -9.91 -16.71
C GLY A 42 3.92 -9.79 -15.88
N LEU A 43 3.72 -9.68 -14.57
CA LEU A 43 4.78 -9.55 -13.57
C LEU A 43 4.89 -10.80 -12.72
N GLU A 44 6.12 -11.24 -12.48
CA GLU A 44 6.39 -12.43 -11.68
C GLU A 44 6.49 -12.06 -10.20
N VAL A 45 5.55 -12.59 -9.40
CA VAL A 45 5.48 -12.31 -7.95
C VAL A 45 6.71 -12.81 -7.19
N LYS A 46 7.25 -13.96 -7.60
CA LYS A 46 8.49 -14.58 -7.08
C LYS A 46 9.10 -15.45 -8.18
N ALA A 47 10.43 -15.52 -8.23
CA ALA A 47 11.14 -16.35 -9.21
C ALA A 47 10.60 -17.80 -9.26
N GLY A 48 10.34 -18.29 -10.46
CA GLY A 48 9.72 -19.58 -10.75
C GLY A 48 8.19 -19.62 -10.60
N LYS A 49 7.50 -18.49 -10.48
CA LYS A 49 6.02 -18.44 -10.40
C LYS A 49 5.40 -17.88 -11.68
N PRO A 50 4.15 -18.27 -12.01
CA PRO A 50 3.46 -17.69 -13.16
C PRO A 50 3.39 -16.16 -13.04
N LYS A 51 3.67 -15.49 -14.16
CA LYS A 51 3.44 -14.06 -14.30
C LYS A 51 1.95 -13.75 -14.11
N ARG A 52 1.65 -12.63 -13.46
CA ARG A 52 0.29 -12.13 -13.27
C ARG A 52 0.06 -10.96 -14.21
N LYS A 53 -1.07 -10.95 -14.90
CA LYS A 53 -1.56 -9.74 -15.57
C LYS A 53 -2.27 -8.86 -14.55
N TYR A 54 -2.38 -7.57 -14.87
CA TYR A 54 -3.07 -6.60 -14.02
C TYR A 54 -4.48 -7.08 -13.60
N ASP A 55 -5.24 -7.62 -14.54
CA ASP A 55 -6.62 -8.08 -14.31
C ASP A 55 -6.75 -9.34 -13.43
N GLU A 56 -5.64 -10.02 -13.18
CA GLU A 56 -5.56 -11.27 -12.42
C GLU A 56 -4.77 -11.10 -11.12
N ALA A 57 -4.25 -9.91 -10.87
CA ALA A 57 -3.43 -9.62 -9.71
C ALA A 57 -4.31 -9.46 -8.47
N ASP A 58 -4.15 -10.39 -7.53
CA ASP A 58 -4.80 -10.34 -6.22
C ASP A 58 -4.02 -9.46 -5.23
N MET A 59 -4.65 -9.12 -4.11
CA MET A 59 -4.03 -8.31 -3.06
C MET A 59 -2.70 -8.89 -2.56
N TYR A 60 -2.55 -10.22 -2.54
CA TYR A 60 -1.27 -10.87 -2.22
C TYR A 60 -0.19 -10.59 -3.26
N ALA A 61 -0.50 -10.69 -4.55
CA ALA A 61 0.43 -10.38 -5.63
C ALA A 61 0.87 -8.91 -5.55
N ILE A 62 -0.07 -7.99 -5.29
CA ILE A 62 0.24 -6.56 -5.17
C ILE A 62 1.12 -6.28 -3.96
N ASP A 63 0.81 -6.88 -2.80
CA ASP A 63 1.65 -6.77 -1.61
C ASP A 63 3.10 -7.19 -1.93
N LYS A 64 3.29 -8.35 -2.56
CA LYS A 64 4.62 -8.90 -2.87
C LYS A 64 5.38 -8.14 -3.96
N LEU A 65 4.68 -7.65 -4.98
CA LEU A 65 5.31 -6.96 -6.12
C LEU A 65 5.61 -5.49 -5.82
N TYR A 66 4.70 -4.79 -5.12
CA TYR A 66 4.70 -3.33 -5.05
C TYR A 66 4.83 -2.75 -3.66
N MET A 67 4.59 -3.51 -2.60
CA MET A 67 4.70 -2.99 -1.24
C MET A 67 5.92 -3.56 -0.52
N ASP A 68 6.06 -4.88 -0.47
CA ASP A 68 7.15 -5.60 0.18
C ASP A 68 8.54 -5.10 -0.21
N PRO A 69 8.89 -4.92 -1.50
CA PRO A 69 10.23 -4.47 -1.87
C PRO A 69 10.56 -3.10 -1.27
N TYR A 70 9.56 -2.20 -1.25
CA TYR A 70 9.71 -0.85 -0.74
C TYR A 70 9.75 -0.84 0.79
N ARG A 71 8.82 -1.52 1.46
CA ARG A 71 8.81 -1.66 2.94
C ARG A 71 10.11 -2.27 3.45
N ASN A 72 10.61 -3.33 2.81
CA ASN A 72 11.84 -3.99 3.22
C ASN A 72 13.08 -3.12 3.03
N ALA A 73 13.12 -2.31 1.97
CA ALA A 73 14.21 -1.38 1.70
C ALA A 73 14.19 -0.17 2.65
N ALA A 74 13.00 0.36 2.96
CA ALA A 74 12.83 1.53 3.82
C ALA A 74 12.81 1.20 5.32
N LYS A 75 12.48 -0.05 5.68
CA LYS A 75 12.24 -0.51 7.06
C LYS A 75 11.14 0.26 7.77
N CYS A 76 10.00 0.38 7.10
CA CYS A 76 8.76 0.94 7.64
C CYS A 76 7.54 0.58 6.77
N SER A 77 6.37 1.09 7.15
CA SER A 77 5.14 0.85 6.41
C SER A 77 5.14 1.52 5.03
N TYR A 78 4.28 1.02 4.12
CA TYR A 78 4.17 1.64 2.79
C TYR A 78 3.56 3.05 2.87
N VAL A 79 2.63 3.27 3.80
CA VAL A 79 2.06 4.60 4.09
C VAL A 79 3.16 5.61 4.35
N GLU A 80 4.10 5.30 5.23
CA GLU A 80 5.18 6.23 5.58
C GLU A 80 6.18 6.49 4.44
N ILE A 81 6.18 5.65 3.40
CA ILE A 81 6.97 5.85 2.19
C ILE A 81 6.28 6.86 1.25
N VAL A 82 4.95 6.81 1.16
CA VAL A 82 4.19 7.61 0.19
C VAL A 82 3.60 8.89 0.78
N THR A 83 3.44 8.96 2.09
CA THR A 83 2.84 10.11 2.76
C THR A 83 3.87 10.96 3.51
N GLU A 84 3.66 12.27 3.51
CA GLU A 84 4.50 13.20 4.27
C GLU A 84 4.06 13.39 5.71
N LYS A 85 2.80 13.04 6.02
CA LYS A 85 2.11 13.37 7.29
C LYS A 85 1.30 12.19 7.82
N ALA A 86 1.28 12.05 9.14
CA ALA A 86 0.38 11.14 9.83
C ALA A 86 -1.08 11.53 9.55
N SER A 87 -1.93 10.55 9.23
CA SER A 87 -3.34 10.75 8.90
C SER A 87 -4.19 9.74 9.64
N ARG A 88 -5.10 10.23 10.48
CA ARG A 88 -6.01 9.35 11.22
C ARG A 88 -7.04 8.78 10.24
N PRO A 89 -7.12 7.45 10.07
CA PRO A 89 -8.13 6.84 9.22
C PRO A 89 -9.54 7.10 9.74
N GLU A 90 -10.45 7.40 8.83
CA GLU A 90 -11.89 7.49 9.12
C GLU A 90 -12.55 6.11 9.02
N TYR A 91 -11.97 5.22 8.21
CA TYR A 91 -12.50 3.89 7.92
C TYR A 91 -11.42 2.83 8.00
N HIS A 92 -11.76 1.67 8.56
CA HIS A 92 -10.94 0.48 8.50
C HIS A 92 -11.50 -0.47 7.43
N VAL A 93 -10.64 -0.91 6.51
CA VAL A 93 -11.00 -1.76 5.38
C VAL A 93 -10.40 -3.14 5.57
N ILE A 94 -11.27 -4.15 5.56
CA ILE A 94 -10.88 -5.57 5.59
C ILE A 94 -11.04 -6.13 4.18
N TYR A 95 -10.10 -6.97 3.76
CA TYR A 95 -10.10 -7.59 2.44
C TYR A 95 -9.57 -9.03 2.54
N GLY A 96 -9.91 -9.87 1.56
CA GLY A 96 -9.31 -11.20 1.41
C GLY A 96 -8.03 -11.12 0.57
N SER A 97 -6.98 -11.87 0.92
CA SER A 97 -5.71 -11.86 0.17
C SER A 97 -5.85 -12.30 -1.29
N ALA A 98 -6.85 -13.15 -1.60
CA ALA A 98 -7.18 -13.61 -2.93
C ALA A 98 -8.17 -12.70 -3.68
N LEU A 99 -8.61 -11.58 -3.08
CA LEU A 99 -9.43 -10.58 -3.76
C LEU A 99 -8.59 -9.92 -4.86
N LEU A 100 -9.15 -9.78 -6.06
CA LEU A 100 -8.50 -9.05 -7.13
C LEU A 100 -8.33 -7.58 -6.74
N PHE A 101 -7.14 -7.03 -6.94
CA PHE A 101 -6.84 -5.65 -6.56
C PHE A 101 -7.76 -4.65 -7.27
N ARG A 102 -8.11 -4.91 -8.54
CA ARG A 102 -9.05 -4.06 -9.28
C ARG A 102 -10.44 -4.03 -8.64
N ASP A 103 -10.91 -5.16 -8.12
CA ASP A 103 -12.24 -5.28 -7.50
C ASP A 103 -12.23 -4.62 -6.12
N PHE A 104 -11.11 -4.73 -5.39
CA PHE A 104 -10.85 -3.99 -4.17
C PHE A 104 -10.91 -2.47 -4.40
N MET A 105 -10.20 -1.96 -5.41
CA MET A 105 -10.24 -0.53 -5.74
C MET A 105 -11.62 -0.08 -6.20
N ALA A 106 -12.31 -0.86 -7.03
CA ALA A 106 -13.67 -0.54 -7.47
C ALA A 106 -14.65 -0.45 -6.29
N ALA A 107 -14.53 -1.34 -5.30
CA ALA A 107 -15.35 -1.29 -4.09
C ALA A 107 -15.06 -0.04 -3.23
N LEU A 108 -13.79 0.36 -3.12
CA LEU A 108 -13.40 1.59 -2.42
C LEU A 108 -13.91 2.85 -3.13
N GLU A 109 -13.79 2.91 -4.45
CA GLU A 109 -14.31 4.02 -5.25
C GLU A 109 -15.82 4.13 -5.12
N TRP A 110 -16.55 3.01 -5.21
CA TRP A 110 -18.00 3.01 -5.04
C TRP A 110 -18.43 3.45 -3.64
N HIS A 111 -17.68 3.04 -2.60
CA HIS A 111 -17.89 3.52 -1.24
C HIS A 111 -17.66 5.03 -1.12
N ALA A 112 -16.57 5.54 -1.70
CA ALA A 112 -16.23 6.96 -1.68
C ALA A 112 -17.30 7.80 -2.39
N GLU A 113 -17.75 7.36 -3.56
CA GLU A 113 -18.81 8.00 -4.32
C GLU A 113 -20.13 8.03 -3.53
N ALA A 114 -20.58 6.89 -3.01
CA ALA A 114 -21.85 6.77 -2.29
C ALA A 114 -21.91 7.67 -1.04
N ARG A 115 -20.75 7.93 -0.42
CA ARG A 115 -20.62 8.80 0.76
C ARG A 115 -20.16 10.21 0.44
N GLN A 116 -19.91 10.53 -0.82
CA GLN A 116 -19.39 11.82 -1.27
C GLN A 116 -18.09 12.20 -0.55
N LEU A 117 -17.19 11.23 -0.38
CA LEU A 117 -15.96 11.40 0.37
C LEU A 117 -14.93 12.17 -0.47
N PRO A 118 -14.21 13.15 0.13
CA PRO A 118 -13.14 13.85 -0.56
C PRO A 118 -11.90 12.95 -0.72
N ASP A 119 -11.04 13.33 -1.66
CA ASP A 119 -9.79 12.62 -1.98
C ASP A 119 -8.81 12.54 -0.79
N THR A 120 -8.96 13.44 0.19
CA THR A 120 -8.18 13.47 1.43
C THR A 120 -8.64 12.46 2.47
N THR A 121 -9.75 11.75 2.24
CA THR A 121 -10.29 10.76 3.18
C THR A 121 -9.29 9.62 3.35
N ALA A 122 -8.93 9.31 4.60
CA ALA A 122 -7.95 8.29 4.91
C ALA A 122 -8.59 6.96 5.30
N TYR A 123 -8.04 5.88 4.74
CA TYR A 123 -8.41 4.51 5.03
C TYR A 123 -7.27 3.80 5.76
N PHE A 124 -7.62 2.95 6.71
CA PHE A 124 -6.70 1.99 7.28
C PHE A 124 -6.79 0.71 6.48
N ILE A 125 -5.72 0.38 5.76
CA ILE A 125 -5.62 -0.83 4.94
C ILE A 125 -4.32 -1.54 5.34
N VAL A 126 -4.45 -2.73 5.94
CA VAL A 126 -3.35 -3.39 6.67
C VAL A 126 -2.03 -3.49 5.89
N PRO A 127 -1.97 -3.96 4.62
CA PRO A 127 -0.72 -4.00 3.86
C PRO A 127 -0.03 -2.64 3.73
N PHE A 128 -0.81 -1.58 3.60
CA PHE A 128 -0.25 -0.25 3.45
C PHE A 128 0.31 0.26 4.79
N ALA A 129 -0.39 -0.02 5.89
CA ALA A 129 -0.07 0.47 7.23
C ALA A 129 0.94 -0.40 8.02
N LEU A 130 1.14 -1.67 7.62
CA LEU A 130 2.00 -2.61 8.32
C LEU A 130 3.47 -2.19 8.22
N ASP A 131 4.09 -1.92 9.36
CA ASP A 131 5.54 -1.78 9.49
C ASP A 131 6.15 -3.16 9.81
N PRO A 132 7.16 -3.62 9.07
CA PRO A 132 7.87 -4.87 9.38
C PRO A 132 8.37 -4.98 10.83
N ASP A 133 8.68 -3.87 11.49
CA ASP A 133 9.18 -3.84 12.87
C ASP A 133 8.04 -3.87 13.91
N ASP A 134 6.76 -3.68 13.53
CA ASP A 134 5.63 -3.77 14.47
C ASP A 134 5.44 -5.20 15.01
N ALA A 135 5.84 -6.22 14.25
CA ALA A 135 5.77 -7.60 14.68
C ALA A 135 6.68 -7.90 15.90
N ASP A 136 7.67 -7.05 16.16
CA ASP A 136 8.61 -7.17 17.27
C ASP A 136 8.32 -6.18 18.43
N ARG A 137 7.25 -5.36 18.34
CA ARG A 137 6.88 -4.43 19.43
C ARG A 137 6.06 -5.17 20.49
N PRO A 138 6.50 -5.19 21.77
CA PRO A 138 5.71 -5.81 22.83
C PRO A 138 4.38 -5.08 23.01
N GLU A 139 3.32 -5.87 23.27
CA GLU A 139 1.97 -5.38 23.61
C GLU A 139 1.96 -4.46 24.84
#